data_AF-A0A4U5NQX5-F1
#
_entry.id   AF-A0A4U5NQX5-F1
#
_cell.length_a   1.000
_cell.length_b   1.000
_cell.length_c   1.000
_cell.angle_alpha   90.00
_cell.angle_beta   90.00
_cell.angle_gamma   90.00
#
_symmetry.space_group_name_H-M   'P 1'
#
loop_
_entity.id
_entity.type
_entity.pdbx_description
1 polymer ?
#
loop_
_entity_poly.entity_id
_entity_poly.type
_entity_poly.pdbx_seq_one_letter_code
_entity_poly.pdbx_strand_id
1 'polypeptide(L)'
;MALNNMGVSDVTGVEIVDSLSLVKRADPNNLPFFDGVFDLAFSAHLEEALFPLRIVGEMERTVRNGGVCVVAVKECGGEEVDAIARLFRKSMFVGAENVTLIGMRMTRIIMRVVISSSS
;
A
#
# COMPACT_ATOMS: atom_id res chain seq x y z
N MET A 1 17.82 0.20 -9.17
CA MET A 1 16.76 0.73 -8.28
C MET A 1 16.80 -0.03 -6.97
N ALA A 2 16.54 0.61 -5.83
CA ALA A 2 16.59 -0.04 -4.52
C ALA A 2 15.71 -1.30 -4.46
N LEU A 3 14.49 -1.26 -5.01
CA LEU A 3 13.58 -2.41 -5.05
C LEU A 3 14.09 -3.56 -5.95
N ASN A 4 14.65 -3.24 -7.12
CA ASN A 4 15.26 -4.26 -7.98
C ASN A 4 16.47 -4.94 -7.32
N ASN A 5 17.26 -4.18 -6.56
CA ASN A 5 18.38 -4.73 -5.78
C ASN A 5 17.90 -5.63 -4.62
N MET A 6 16.63 -5.51 -4.22
CA MET A 6 15.96 -6.40 -3.25
C MET A 6 15.26 -7.59 -3.93
N GLY A 7 15.44 -7.77 -5.24
CA GLY A 7 14.82 -8.86 -6.01
C GLY A 7 13.37 -8.59 -6.45
N VAL A 8 12.88 -7.35 -6.32
CA VAL A 8 11.54 -6.95 -6.80
C VAL A 8 11.67 -6.42 -8.22
N SER A 9 11.18 -7.17 -9.20
CA SER A 9 11.11 -6.76 -10.61
C SER A 9 9.81 -6.02 -10.92
N ASP A 10 9.74 -5.40 -12.11
CA ASP A 10 8.50 -4.86 -12.70
C ASP A 10 7.76 -3.82 -11.83
N VAL A 11 8.53 -2.92 -11.23
CA VAL A 11 8.03 -1.87 -10.34
C VAL A 11 7.53 -0.67 -11.13
N THR A 12 6.35 -0.16 -10.76
CA THR A 12 5.81 1.13 -11.22
C THR A 12 5.44 2.01 -10.03
N GLY A 13 5.68 3.31 -10.13
CA GLY A 13 5.11 4.30 -9.22
C GLY A 13 3.88 4.97 -9.83
N VAL A 14 2.97 5.48 -8.98
CA VAL A 14 1.87 6.37 -9.39
C VAL A 14 1.92 7.63 -8.53
N GLU A 15 1.76 8.78 -9.17
CA GLU A 15 1.68 10.09 -8.52
C GLU A 15 0.74 11.01 -9.31
N ILE A 16 0.12 11.98 -8.63
CA ILE A 16 -0.80 12.95 -9.26
C ILE A 16 -0.01 14.00 -10.08
N VAL A 17 1.20 14.32 -9.63
CA VAL A 17 2.12 15.25 -10.28
C VAL A 17 3.15 14.53 -11.14
N ASP A 18 3.69 15.24 -12.13
CA ASP A 18 4.80 14.72 -12.93
C ASP A 18 6.01 14.49 -12.00
N SER A 19 6.64 13.32 -12.12
CA SER A 19 7.71 12.87 -11.24
C SER A 19 8.80 12.17 -12.05
N LEU A 20 9.77 11.54 -11.37
CA LEU A 20 10.89 10.82 -11.98
C LEU A 20 10.38 9.79 -13.00
N SER A 21 11.21 9.46 -13.99
CA SER A 21 10.87 8.70 -15.21
C SER A 21 10.19 7.32 -15.03
N LEU A 22 10.07 6.83 -13.81
CA LEU A 22 9.51 5.52 -13.45
C LEU A 22 8.16 5.64 -12.71
N VAL A 23 7.69 6.87 -12.50
CA VAL A 23 6.42 7.18 -11.87
C VAL A 23 5.45 7.61 -12.97
N LYS A 24 4.33 6.90 -13.08
CA LYS A 24 3.26 7.24 -14.00
C LYS A 24 2.36 8.28 -13.35
N ARG A 25 2.03 9.33 -14.11
CA ARG A 25 1.00 10.27 -13.68
C ARG A 25 -0.37 9.60 -13.75
N ALA A 26 -1.01 9.38 -12.60
CA ALA A 26 -2.36 8.84 -12.51
C ALA A 26 -2.99 9.18 -11.15
N ASP A 27 -4.32 9.09 -11.08
CA ASP A 27 -5.06 9.27 -9.83
C ASP A 27 -4.95 8.00 -8.97
N PRO A 28 -4.38 8.07 -7.75
CA PRO A 28 -4.26 6.90 -6.89
C PRO A 28 -5.62 6.42 -6.33
N ASN A 29 -6.70 7.21 -6.47
CA ASN A 29 -8.07 6.79 -6.16
C ASN A 29 -8.72 5.97 -7.28
N ASN A 30 -8.09 5.87 -8.44
CA ASN A 30 -8.56 5.10 -9.59
C ASN A 30 -7.38 4.65 -10.44
N LEU A 31 -6.65 3.66 -9.93
CA LEU A 31 -5.42 3.16 -10.52
C LEU A 31 -5.72 2.52 -11.89
N PRO A 32 -4.96 2.87 -12.95
CA PRO A 32 -5.19 2.39 -14.32
C PRO A 32 -4.62 0.98 -14.53
N PHE A 33 -4.87 0.07 -13.60
CA PHE A 33 -4.42 -1.32 -13.62
C PHE A 33 -5.60 -2.27 -13.44
N PHE A 34 -5.48 -3.47 -14.01
CA PHE A 34 -6.46 -4.53 -13.79
C PHE A 34 -6.42 -5.04 -12.35
N ASP A 35 -7.45 -5.78 -11.97
CA ASP A 35 -7.51 -6.42 -10.67
C ASP A 35 -6.45 -7.52 -10.56
N GLY A 36 -5.80 -7.61 -9.40
CA GLY A 36 -4.87 -8.69 -9.09
C GLY A 36 -3.61 -8.79 -9.96
N VAL A 37 -3.14 -7.69 -10.54
CA VAL A 37 -1.91 -7.69 -11.36
C VAL A 37 -0.61 -7.63 -10.55
N PHE A 38 -0.65 -7.15 -9.30
CA PHE A 38 0.57 -6.98 -8.48
C PHE A 38 0.65 -8.01 -7.36
N ASP A 39 1.88 -8.40 -7.03
CA ASP A 39 2.19 -9.17 -5.83
C ASP A 39 2.20 -8.30 -4.55
N LEU A 40 2.53 -7.01 -4.72
CA LEU A 40 2.81 -6.07 -3.64
C LEU A 40 2.30 -4.67 -4.02
N ALA A 41 1.60 -4.02 -3.08
CA ALA A 41 1.36 -2.57 -3.11
C ALA A 41 2.01 -1.91 -1.89
N PHE A 42 2.57 -0.72 -2.08
CA PHE A 42 3.22 0.07 -1.02
C PHE A 42 2.77 1.52 -1.08
N SER A 43 2.48 2.12 0.08
CA SER A 43 2.27 3.57 0.21
C SER A 43 2.90 4.10 1.50
N ALA A 44 3.62 5.21 1.40
CA ALA A 44 4.16 5.95 2.54
C ALA A 44 3.34 7.21 2.89
N HIS A 45 2.26 7.47 2.16
CA HIS A 45 1.49 8.72 2.21
C HIS A 45 0.00 8.48 2.49
N LEU A 46 -0.35 7.34 3.09
CA LEU A 46 -1.76 7.01 3.36
C LEU A 46 -2.41 8.02 4.32
N GLU A 47 -1.67 8.48 5.32
CA GLU A 47 -2.14 9.44 6.33
C GLU A 47 -2.40 10.84 5.75
N GLU A 48 -1.79 11.16 4.62
CA GLU A 48 -1.96 12.42 3.90
C GLU A 48 -3.11 12.35 2.88
N ALA A 49 -3.66 11.16 2.64
CA ALA A 49 -4.69 10.97 1.63
C ALA A 49 -6.03 11.58 2.07
N LEU A 50 -6.67 12.33 1.17
CA LEU A 50 -8.02 12.86 1.37
C LEU A 50 -9.08 11.74 1.44
N PHE A 51 -8.84 10.62 0.76
CA PHE A 51 -9.76 9.48 0.70
C PHE A 51 -9.03 8.16 1.00
N PRO A 52 -8.54 7.93 2.23
CA PRO A 52 -7.68 6.80 2.56
C PRO A 52 -8.36 5.45 2.27
N LEU A 53 -9.67 5.37 2.45
CA LEU A 53 -10.45 4.17 2.15
C LEU A 53 -10.48 3.83 0.65
N ARG A 54 -10.43 4.84 -0.24
CA ARG A 54 -10.35 4.62 -1.70
C ARG A 54 -8.95 4.16 -2.09
N ILE A 55 -7.92 4.81 -1.55
CA ILE A 55 -6.52 4.41 -1.76
C ILE A 55 -6.32 2.94 -1.36
N VAL A 56 -6.76 2.57 -0.15
CA VAL A 56 -6.69 1.19 0.33
C VAL A 56 -7.49 0.25 -0.57
N GLY A 57 -8.70 0.64 -0.98
CA GLY A 57 -9.51 -0.16 -1.91
C GLY A 57 -8.80 -0.43 -3.24
N GLU A 58 -8.10 0.55 -3.79
CA GLU A 58 -7.33 0.40 -5.03
C GLU A 58 -6.06 -0.43 -4.83
N MET A 59 -5.39 -0.32 -3.69
CA MET A 59 -4.30 -1.23 -3.31
C MET A 59 -4.80 -2.67 -3.24
N GLU A 60 -5.90 -2.92 -2.51
CA GLU A 60 -6.49 -4.27 -2.38
C GLU A 60 -7.02 -4.82 -3.71
N ARG A 61 -7.54 -3.96 -4.58
CA ARG A 61 -8.06 -4.36 -5.90
C ARG A 61 -6.95 -4.80 -6.84
N THR A 62 -5.86 -4.04 -6.89
CA THR A 62 -4.77 -4.26 -7.85
C THR A 62 -3.78 -5.33 -7.38
N VAL A 63 -3.74 -5.64 -6.08
CA VAL A 63 -2.94 -6.74 -5.53
C VAL A 63 -3.69 -8.07 -5.62
N ARG A 64 -3.00 -9.12 -6.06
CA ARG A 64 -3.59 -10.46 -6.22
C ARG A 64 -3.94 -11.09 -4.87
N ASN A 65 -4.84 -12.07 -4.91
CA ASN A 65 -5.11 -12.91 -3.74
C ASN A 65 -3.83 -13.55 -3.21
N GLY A 66 -3.61 -13.45 -1.90
CA GLY A 66 -2.40 -13.89 -1.23
C GLY A 66 -1.22 -12.90 -1.30
N GLY A 67 -1.33 -11.86 -2.13
CA GLY A 67 -0.40 -10.74 -2.19
C GLY A 67 -0.47 -9.84 -0.96
N VAL A 68 0.38 -8.81 -0.93
CA VAL A 68 0.60 -8.00 0.27
C VAL A 68 0.40 -6.51 -0.01
N CYS A 69 -0.34 -5.84 0.86
CA CYS A 69 -0.38 -4.38 0.93
C CYS A 69 0.44 -3.92 2.13
N VAL A 70 1.35 -2.98 1.92
CA VAL A 70 2.19 -2.40 2.96
C VAL A 70 1.94 -0.90 3.01
N VAL A 71 1.70 -0.38 4.21
CA VAL A 71 1.62 1.05 4.43
C VAL A 71 2.62 1.48 5.48
N ALA A 72 3.30 2.58 5.24
CA ALA A 72 4.11 3.27 6.23
C ALA A 72 3.40 4.56 6.60
N VAL A 73 3.20 4.78 7.89
CA VAL A 73 2.59 5.97 8.47
C VAL A 73 3.51 6.53 9.55
N LYS A 74 3.26 7.75 10.01
CA LYS A 74 3.96 8.31 11.17
C LYS A 74 3.91 7.34 12.34
N GLU A 75 5.01 7.25 13.10
CA GLU A 75 5.12 6.36 14.26
C GLU A 75 3.89 6.49 15.17
N CYS A 76 3.18 5.37 15.34
CA CYS A 76 1.88 5.29 15.97
C CYS A 76 1.76 4.04 16.86
N GLY A 77 0.81 4.08 17.81
CA GLY A 77 0.53 3.02 18.78
C GLY A 77 -0.53 2.02 18.31
N GLY A 78 -0.84 1.05 19.18
CA GLY A 78 -1.74 -0.08 18.84
C GLY A 78 -3.15 0.35 18.39
N GLU A 79 -3.76 1.34 19.05
CA GLU A 79 -5.11 1.80 18.67
C GLU A 79 -5.14 2.43 17.28
N GLU A 80 -4.10 3.16 16.91
CA GLU A 80 -3.96 3.80 15.61
C GLU A 80 -3.67 2.77 14.52
N VAL A 81 -2.81 1.78 14.82
CA VAL A 81 -2.58 0.61 13.95
C VAL A 81 -3.89 -0.12 13.68
N ASP A 82 -4.71 -0.37 14.71
CA ASP A 82 -6.01 -1.04 14.57
C ASP A 82 -6.97 -0.21 13.72
N ALA A 83 -7.00 1.11 13.89
CA ALA A 83 -7.82 2.01 13.09
C ALA A 83 -7.42 1.98 11.60
N ILE A 84 -6.12 1.98 11.30
CA ILE A 84 -5.60 1.89 9.93
C ILE A 84 -5.87 0.51 9.33
N ALA A 85 -5.64 -0.57 10.08
CA ALA A 85 -5.90 -1.93 9.63
C ALA A 85 -7.37 -2.13 9.25
N ARG A 86 -8.31 -1.49 9.96
CA ARG A 86 -9.76 -1.53 9.65
C ARG A 86 -10.15 -0.85 8.35
N LEU A 87 -9.27 -0.06 7.72
CA LEU A 87 -9.53 0.49 6.39
C LEU A 87 -9.50 -0.61 5.31
N PHE A 88 -8.73 -1.66 5.53
CA PHE A 88 -8.57 -2.79 4.62
C PHE A 88 -9.72 -3.76 4.81
N ARG A 89 -10.58 -3.88 3.80
CA ARG A 89 -11.82 -4.69 3.88
C ARG A 89 -11.67 -6.06 3.26
N LYS A 90 -10.65 -6.26 2.44
CA LYS A 90 -10.35 -7.50 1.70
C LYS A 90 -9.01 -8.10 2.11
N SER A 91 -8.46 -7.67 3.25
CA SER A 91 -7.16 -8.12 3.73
C SER A 91 -7.20 -8.53 5.19
N MET A 92 -6.26 -9.39 5.57
CA MET A 92 -5.99 -9.78 6.95
C MET A 92 -4.74 -9.05 7.45
N PHE A 93 -4.80 -8.53 8.68
CA PHE A 93 -3.63 -7.96 9.34
C PHE A 93 -2.57 -9.04 9.59
N VAL A 94 -1.32 -8.74 9.21
CA VAL A 94 -0.18 -9.64 9.40
C VAL A 94 0.71 -9.16 10.55
N GLY A 95 0.95 -7.85 10.64
CA GLY A 95 1.80 -7.30 11.68
C GLY A 95 2.09 -5.81 11.46
N ALA A 96 2.56 -5.16 12.52
CA ALA A 96 3.03 -3.80 12.50
C ALA A 96 4.37 -3.68 13.26
N GLU A 97 5.26 -2.83 12.78
CA GLU A 97 6.58 -2.62 13.39
C GLU A 97 7.09 -1.21 13.11
N ASN A 98 7.78 -0.61 14.09
CA ASN A 98 8.39 0.70 13.93
C ASN A 98 9.69 0.55 13.13
N VAL A 99 9.80 1.31 12.05
CA VAL A 99 10.91 1.29 11.10
C VAL A 99 11.44 2.71 10.89
N THR A 100 12.65 2.80 10.34
CA THR A 100 13.19 4.07 9.85
C THR A 100 13.06 4.11 8.33
N LEU A 101 12.30 5.07 7.80
CA LEU A 101 12.13 5.30 6.38
C LEU A 101 12.65 6.70 6.04
N ILE A 102 13.70 6.77 5.22
CA ILE A 102 14.33 8.04 4.78
C ILE A 102 14.71 8.92 5.99
N GLY A 103 15.25 8.31 7.05
CA GLY A 103 15.65 9.01 8.28
C GLY A 103 14.50 9.40 9.21
N MET A 104 13.24 9.13 8.84
CA MET A 104 12.06 9.39 9.69
C MET A 104 11.59 8.10 10.36
N ARG A 105 11.14 8.21 11.60
CA ARG A 105 10.52 7.11 12.33
C ARG A 105 9.07 6.94 11.89
N MET A 106 8.74 5.74 11.43
CA MET A 106 7.45 5.38 10.86
C MET A 106 6.97 4.06 11.45
N THR A 107 5.66 3.81 11.46
CA THR A 107 5.10 2.48 11.71
C THR A 107 4.76 1.83 10.38
N ARG A 108 5.39 0.70 10.08
CA ARG A 108 5.05 -0.16 8.94
C ARG A 108 3.92 -1.08 9.34
N ILE A 109 2.84 -1.12 8.56
CA ILE A 109 1.71 -2.02 8.72
C ILE A 109 1.61 -2.92 7.50
N ILE A 110 1.47 -4.23 7.72
CA ILE A 110 1.43 -5.25 6.67
C ILE A 110 0.06 -5.94 6.68
N MET A 111 -0.58 -5.93 5.52
CA MET A 111 -1.88 -6.54 5.26
C MET A 111 -1.75 -7.59 4.15
N ARG A 112 -2.36 -8.76 4.29
CA ARG A 112 -2.40 -9.80 3.27
C ARG A 112 -3.77 -9.84 2.62
N VAL A 113 -3.83 -9.67 1.30
CA VAL A 113 -5.10 -9.75 0.56
C VAL A 113 -5.64 -11.17 0.63
N VAL A 114 -6.87 -11.31 1.10
CA VAL A 114 -7.57 -12.59 1.24
C VAL A 114 -8.69 -12.69 0.19
N ILE A 115 -9.06 -13.92 -0.16
CA ILE A 115 -10.16 -14.17 -1.10
C ILE A 115 -11.41 -13.51 -0.52
N SER A 116 -11.96 -12.49 -1.20
CA SER A 116 -13.36 -12.15 -1.01
C SER A 116 -14.14 -13.32 -1.56
N SER A 117 -14.70 -14.16 -0.70
CA SER A 117 -15.71 -15.14 -1.11
C SER A 117 -16.85 -14.35 -1.72
N SER A 118 -16.91 -14.33 -3.06
CA SER A 118 -18.08 -13.90 -3.80
C SER A 118 -19.24 -14.75 -3.29
N SER A 119 -20.10 -14.16 -2.46
CA SER A 119 -21.40 -14.72 -2.10
C SER A 119 -22.41 -14.26 -3.15
#